data_AF-A0A395CXW4-F1
#
_entry.id   AF-A0A395CXW4-F1
#
_cell.length_a   1.000
_cell.length_b   1.000
_cell.length_c   1.000
_cell.angle_alpha   90.00
_cell.angle_beta   90.00
_cell.angle_gamma   90.00
#
_symmetry.space_group_name_H-M   'P 1'
#
loop_
_entity.id
_entity.type
_entity.pdbx_description
1 polymer ?
#
loop_
_entity_poly.entity_id
_entity_poly.type
_entity_poly.pdbx_seq_one_letter_code
_entity_poly.pdbx_strand_id
1 'polypeptide(L)'
;MPTFDSGAYFLTTLIPIRTDTIGDDGAGTSPIHALRKTLSLLPRGERSLFARNTRNHFARFVIVDDVAYNGREQPNTLLVSLGELLPFEFLDKYRKQLDPVVAQPQDHLSNPFLFFSSDFDADSGDDSQRDSYLRKLWETSQEELKSIFQYCVGFESRVTDGASFARYIADCQLETTMPFHDYWLDGVPVDKLPSLSLQKTGALFAGVAFVVFALLYWWLFPDFLRGLWLLLALLGGLAAGGAAVFYYVLELGKKPFPAAPNSTLPEVLKSLHLRRAFTRFAIDNQFASVGKDAASAQGLYDTFKLFVDANKPKDIDGPTQKPGAIGI
;
A
#
# COMPACT_ATOMS: atom_id res chain seq x y z
N MET A 1 -2.77 -10.43 0.16
CA MET A 1 -1.50 -9.74 0.48
C MET A 1 -1.78 -8.26 0.42
N PRO A 2 -1.53 -7.53 1.50
CA PRO A 2 -1.89 -6.11 1.60
C PRO A 2 -0.94 -5.20 0.82
N THR A 3 -0.07 -5.75 -0.03
CA THR A 3 0.81 -5.00 -0.94
C THR A 3 0.18 -4.76 -2.31
N PHE A 4 -1.03 -5.25 -2.55
CA PHE A 4 -1.77 -5.03 -3.79
C PHE A 4 -3.22 -4.73 -3.48
N ASP A 5 -3.75 -3.67 -4.06
CA ASP A 5 -5.15 -3.30 -3.94
C ASP A 5 -5.62 -2.47 -5.13
N SER A 6 -6.88 -2.65 -5.54
CA SER A 6 -7.53 -1.83 -6.57
C SER A 6 -6.73 -1.65 -7.88
N GLY A 7 -5.94 -2.66 -8.28
CA GLY A 7 -5.14 -2.63 -9.52
C GLY A 7 -3.76 -1.97 -9.39
N ALA A 8 -3.37 -1.58 -8.17
CA ALA A 8 -2.07 -0.99 -7.87
C ALA A 8 -1.28 -1.87 -6.90
N TYR A 9 0.03 -1.94 -7.11
CA TYR A 9 0.98 -2.57 -6.21
C TYR A 9 1.70 -1.50 -5.38
N PHE A 10 1.71 -1.69 -4.05
CA PHE A 10 2.28 -0.80 -3.04
C PHE A 10 3.58 -1.39 -2.51
N LEU A 11 4.67 -1.12 -3.22
CA LEU A 11 6.00 -1.53 -2.81
C LEU A 11 6.48 -0.60 -1.69
N THR A 12 6.79 -1.19 -0.53
CA THR A 12 7.41 -0.49 0.59
C THR A 12 8.62 -1.27 1.04
N THR A 13 9.77 -0.62 1.16
CA THR A 13 11.03 -1.28 1.53
C THR A 13 11.80 -0.46 2.56
N LEU A 14 12.53 -1.15 3.44
CA LEU A 14 13.52 -0.56 4.33
C LEU A 14 14.88 -1.20 4.04
N ILE A 15 15.78 -0.39 3.49
CA ILE A 15 17.07 -0.87 2.99
C ILE A 15 18.17 -0.33 3.91
N PRO A 16 18.90 -1.20 4.62
CA PRO A 16 19.87 -0.75 5.62
C PRO A 16 21.00 0.05 4.97
N ILE A 17 21.29 1.23 5.53
CA ILE A 17 22.39 2.09 5.08
C ILE A 17 23.67 1.70 5.82
N ARG A 18 24.79 1.72 5.09
CA ARG A 18 26.13 1.47 5.64
C ARG A 18 26.50 2.52 6.69
N THR A 19 27.19 2.08 7.74
CA THR A 19 27.66 2.95 8.83
C THR A 19 29.18 3.08 8.86
N ASP A 20 29.90 2.41 7.96
CA ASP A 20 31.35 2.53 7.83
C ASP A 20 31.75 3.85 7.17
N THR A 21 32.87 4.42 7.62
CA THR A 21 33.38 5.68 7.06
C THR A 21 33.87 5.46 5.63
N ILE A 22 33.40 6.28 4.71
CA ILE A 22 33.89 6.31 3.32
C ILE A 22 34.90 7.45 3.16
N GLY A 23 35.94 7.22 2.36
CA GLY A 23 36.91 8.26 2.03
C GLY A 23 36.41 9.12 0.87
N ASP A 24 36.35 10.43 1.06
CA ASP A 24 36.03 11.41 0.01
C ASP A 24 37.10 12.52 0.04
N ASP A 25 37.95 12.59 -0.99
CA ASP A 25 38.98 13.62 -1.15
C ASP A 25 39.84 13.94 0.10
N GLY A 26 40.23 12.90 0.85
CA GLY A 26 41.08 13.03 2.03
C GLY A 26 40.36 13.37 3.34
N ALA A 27 39.04 13.52 3.32
CA ALA A 27 38.18 13.60 4.49
C ALA A 27 37.26 12.36 4.58
N GLY A 28 37.13 11.79 5.78
CA GLY A 28 36.15 10.73 6.03
C GLY A 28 34.73 11.31 6.06
N THR A 29 33.81 10.76 5.28
CA THR A 29 32.39 11.13 5.33
C THR A 29 31.53 9.92 5.68
N SER A 30 30.34 10.17 6.24
CA SER A 30 29.39 9.10 6.53
C SER A 30 28.56 8.77 5.28
N PRO A 31 28.28 7.48 4.99
CA PRO A 31 27.44 7.10 3.85
C PRO A 31 26.05 7.74 3.90
N ILE A 32 25.50 7.95 5.10
CA ILE A 32 24.22 8.64 5.30
C ILE A 32 24.30 10.09 4.77
N HIS A 33 25.38 10.82 5.09
CA HIS A 33 25.54 12.19 4.64
C HIS A 33 25.75 12.27 3.13
N ALA A 34 26.57 11.38 2.58
CA ALA A 34 26.77 11.25 1.15
C ALA A 34 25.46 10.90 0.41
N LEU A 35 24.67 9.97 0.95
CA LEU A 35 23.35 9.62 0.43
C LEU A 35 22.38 10.81 0.47
N ARG A 36 22.32 11.57 1.57
CA ARG A 36 21.52 12.80 1.65
C ARG A 36 21.88 13.79 0.55
N LYS A 37 23.18 14.01 0.35
CA LYS A 37 23.70 14.88 -0.71
C LYS A 37 23.25 14.36 -2.07
N THR A 38 23.42 13.08 -2.38
CA THR A 38 22.95 12.47 -3.63
C THR A 38 21.45 12.67 -3.83
N LEU A 39 20.62 12.33 -2.84
CA LEU A 39 19.16 12.49 -2.94
C LEU A 39 18.74 13.95 -3.15
N SER A 40 19.44 14.91 -2.52
CA SER A 40 19.15 16.34 -2.68
C SER A 40 19.46 16.89 -4.07
N LEU A 41 20.36 16.23 -4.79
CA LEU A 41 20.79 16.60 -6.15
C LEU A 41 19.98 15.89 -7.24
N LEU A 42 19.09 14.97 -6.88
CA LEU A 42 18.28 14.26 -7.87
C LEU A 42 17.37 15.23 -8.64
N PRO A 43 17.24 15.04 -9.97
CA PRO A 43 16.34 15.84 -10.77
C PRO A 43 14.88 15.63 -10.36
N ARG A 44 14.08 16.70 -10.45
CA ARG A 44 12.65 16.71 -10.12
C ARG A 44 11.80 16.93 -11.38
N GLY A 45 10.49 16.63 -11.28
CA GLY A 45 9.54 16.79 -12.38
C GLY A 45 9.81 15.84 -13.54
N GLU A 46 9.69 16.33 -14.78
CA GLU A 46 9.92 15.54 -16.01
C GLU A 46 11.32 14.91 -16.10
N ARG A 47 12.31 15.50 -15.43
CA ARG A 47 13.68 14.98 -15.40
C ARG A 47 13.91 13.94 -14.30
N SER A 48 12.94 13.72 -13.42
CA SER A 48 13.02 12.72 -12.37
C SER A 48 13.23 11.34 -12.96
N LEU A 49 14.04 10.51 -12.30
CA LEU A 49 14.23 9.12 -12.70
C LEU A 49 12.90 8.34 -12.72
N PHE A 50 11.99 8.66 -11.79
CA PHE A 50 10.68 8.00 -11.71
C PHE A 50 9.74 8.37 -12.85
N ALA A 51 9.90 9.54 -13.47
CA ALA A 51 9.10 9.96 -14.62
C ALA A 51 9.40 9.15 -15.89
N ARG A 52 10.53 8.43 -15.94
CA ARG A 52 10.89 7.59 -17.10
C ARG A 52 10.12 6.27 -17.15
N ASN A 53 9.52 5.85 -16.03
CA ASN A 53 8.72 4.64 -15.97
C ASN A 53 7.23 5.02 -15.85
N THR A 54 6.47 4.72 -16.90
CA THR A 54 5.04 5.06 -17.02
C THR A 54 4.12 4.16 -16.20
N ARG A 55 4.66 3.28 -15.36
CA ARG A 55 3.87 2.53 -14.37
C ARG A 55 3.80 3.25 -13.02
N ASN A 56 4.66 4.24 -12.78
CA ASN A 56 4.75 4.94 -11.49
C ASN A 56 3.61 5.93 -11.29
N HIS A 57 2.69 5.63 -10.38
CA HIS A 57 1.78 6.63 -9.82
C HIS A 57 2.50 7.54 -8.85
N PHE A 58 3.28 6.92 -7.97
CA PHE A 58 4.03 7.59 -6.93
C PHE A 58 5.30 6.81 -6.62
N ALA A 59 6.41 7.51 -6.40
CA ALA A 59 7.65 6.89 -5.96
C ALA A 59 8.48 7.90 -5.16
N ARG A 60 9.09 7.44 -4.06
CA ARG A 60 9.91 8.28 -3.19
C ARG A 60 11.06 7.52 -2.53
N PHE A 61 12.14 8.26 -2.31
CA PHE A 61 13.22 7.89 -1.42
C PHE A 61 13.19 8.78 -0.19
N VAL A 62 13.30 8.20 0.99
CA VAL A 62 13.39 8.91 2.28
C VAL A 62 14.48 8.23 3.10
N ILE A 63 15.27 9.01 3.82
CA ILE A 63 16.20 8.46 4.79
C ILE A 63 15.51 8.50 6.16
N VAL A 64 15.47 7.34 6.81
CA VAL A 64 14.96 7.18 8.16
C VAL A 64 16.16 6.92 9.05
N ASP A 65 16.62 7.95 9.77
CA ASP A 65 17.77 7.80 10.67
C ASP A 65 17.40 7.01 11.92
N ASP A 66 16.23 7.30 12.48
CA ASP A 66 15.67 6.68 13.67
C ASP A 66 14.14 6.83 13.66
N VAL A 67 13.44 6.20 14.61
CA VAL A 67 11.99 6.39 14.80
C VAL A 67 11.71 7.74 15.46
N ALA A 68 10.82 8.53 14.85
CA ALA A 68 10.45 9.85 15.36
C ALA A 68 9.37 9.81 16.46
N TYR A 69 8.66 8.68 16.61
CA TYR A 69 7.53 8.54 17.54
C TYR A 69 7.71 7.30 18.42
N ASN A 70 7.88 7.55 19.71
CA ASN A 70 7.72 6.54 20.76
C ASN A 70 6.24 6.50 21.14
N GLY A 71 5.49 5.57 20.53
CA GLY A 71 4.18 5.20 21.07
C GLY A 71 4.39 4.61 22.46
N ARG A 72 3.59 5.04 23.44
CA ARG A 72 3.58 4.33 24.73
C ARG A 72 3.04 2.92 24.49
N GLU A 73 3.67 1.92 25.09
CA GLU A 73 3.14 0.56 25.14
C GLU A 73 1.74 0.62 25.75
N GLN A 74 0.74 0.28 24.93
CA GLN A 74 -0.66 0.24 25.36
C GLN A 74 -0.84 -1.00 26.25
N PRO A 75 -1.17 -0.85 27.54
CA PRO A 75 -1.49 -2.00 28.37
C PRO A 75 -2.79 -2.65 27.88
N ASN A 76 -2.92 -3.96 28.11
CA ASN A 76 -4.18 -4.65 27.82
C ASN A 76 -5.30 -4.02 28.67
N THR A 77 -6.29 -3.40 28.03
CA THR A 77 -7.36 -2.66 28.68
C THR A 77 -8.16 -3.52 29.66
N LEU A 78 -8.34 -4.81 29.36
CA LEU A 78 -9.05 -5.74 30.22
C LEU A 78 -8.25 -6.05 31.50
N LEU A 79 -6.93 -6.21 31.38
CA LEU A 79 -6.05 -6.40 32.54
C LEU A 79 -5.91 -5.14 33.39
N VAL A 80 -5.99 -3.96 32.78
CA VAL A 80 -6.07 -2.69 33.50
C VAL A 80 -7.34 -2.60 34.34
N SER A 81 -8.51 -2.85 33.73
CA SER A 81 -9.80 -2.80 34.43
C SER A 81 -9.91 -3.86 35.54
N LEU A 82 -9.42 -5.08 35.30
CA LEU A 82 -9.33 -6.12 36.33
C LEU A 82 -8.33 -5.74 37.42
N GLY A 83 -7.25 -5.06 37.04
CA GLY A 83 -6.29 -4.47 37.96
C GLY A 83 -6.96 -3.53 38.93
N GLU A 84 -7.88 -2.66 38.55
CA GLU A 84 -8.60 -1.79 39.50
C GLU A 84 -9.47 -2.57 40.49
N LEU A 85 -10.04 -3.69 40.05
CA LEU A 85 -10.99 -4.49 40.84
C LEU A 85 -10.32 -5.52 41.77
N LEU A 86 -9.12 -6.01 41.43
CA LEU A 86 -8.48 -7.13 42.11
C LEU A 86 -7.08 -6.77 42.63
N PRO A 87 -6.77 -7.02 43.91
CA PRO A 87 -5.52 -6.59 44.55
C PRO A 87 -4.38 -7.61 44.32
N PHE A 88 -4.16 -8.05 43.08
CA PHE A 88 -3.07 -8.97 42.76
C PHE A 88 -1.82 -8.20 42.32
N GLU A 89 -0.65 -8.52 42.91
CA GLU A 89 0.62 -7.85 42.59
C GLU A 89 1.00 -7.93 41.10
N PHE A 90 0.68 -9.03 40.42
CA PHE A 90 0.99 -9.15 38.98
C PHE A 90 0.20 -8.14 38.12
N LEU A 91 -0.92 -7.61 38.63
CA LEU A 91 -1.73 -6.60 37.94
C LEU A 91 -1.19 -5.17 38.13
N ASP A 92 -0.33 -4.95 39.13
CA ASP A 92 0.28 -3.64 39.43
C ASP A 92 1.18 -3.13 38.28
N LYS A 93 1.80 -4.07 37.54
CA LYS A 93 2.57 -3.76 36.32
C LYS A 93 1.73 -3.00 35.28
N TYR A 94 0.48 -3.41 35.07
CA TYR A 94 -0.40 -2.80 34.06
C TYR A 94 -0.95 -1.45 34.52
N ARG A 95 -1.16 -1.26 35.84
CA ARG A 95 -1.51 0.05 36.40
C ARG A 95 -0.38 1.07 36.22
N LYS A 96 0.87 0.66 36.45
CA LYS A 96 2.06 1.50 36.27
C LYS A 96 2.33 1.85 34.80
N GLN A 97 1.92 1.02 33.83
CA GLN A 97 2.05 1.35 32.40
C GLN A 97 1.17 2.55 31.98
N LEU A 98 0.05 2.79 32.67
CA LEU A 98 -0.83 3.95 32.45
C LEU A 98 -0.26 5.25 33.00
N ASP A 99 0.69 5.20 33.95
CA ASP A 99 1.24 6.39 34.58
C ASP A 99 2.13 7.16 33.58
N PRO A 100 1.71 8.36 33.14
CA PRO A 100 2.47 9.13 32.16
C PRO A 100 3.80 9.64 32.70
N VAL A 101 4.01 9.64 34.02
CA VAL A 101 5.24 10.12 34.68
C VAL A 101 6.35 9.06 34.61
N VAL A 102 5.99 7.78 34.47
CA VAL A 102 6.97 6.71 34.29
C VAL A 102 7.41 6.66 32.82
N ALA A 103 8.71 6.88 32.60
CA ALA A 103 9.33 6.74 31.29
C ALA A 103 9.32 5.27 30.85
N GLN A 104 8.91 5.04 29.60
CA GLN A 104 8.96 3.72 28.97
C GLN A 104 10.22 3.60 28.10
N PRO A 105 10.68 2.37 27.80
CA PRO A 105 11.74 2.15 26.82
C PRO A 105 11.41 2.87 25.51
N GLN A 106 12.42 3.48 24.92
CA GLN A 106 12.30 4.08 23.60
C GLN A 106 12.73 3.06 22.57
N ASP A 107 11.89 2.87 21.56
CA ASP A 107 12.29 2.11 20.39
C ASP A 107 13.31 2.92 19.60
N HIS A 108 14.36 2.25 19.13
CA HIS A 108 15.36 2.83 18.25
C HIS A 108 15.63 1.87 17.10
N LEU A 109 15.92 2.41 15.93
CA LEU A 109 16.37 1.59 14.81
C LEU A 109 17.80 1.11 15.06
N SER A 110 18.10 -0.13 14.68
CA SER A 110 19.45 -0.70 14.77
C SER A 110 20.46 0.03 13.88
N ASN A 111 19.97 0.64 12.82
CA ASN A 111 20.74 1.36 11.82
C ASN A 111 19.81 2.34 11.08
N PRO A 112 20.36 3.37 10.42
CA PRO A 112 19.61 4.18 9.46
C PRO A 112 19.17 3.33 8.26
N PHE A 113 18.01 3.65 7.69
CA PHE A 113 17.45 2.97 6.53
C PHE A 113 17.13 3.94 5.40
N LEU A 114 17.37 3.49 4.16
CA LEU A 114 16.80 4.07 2.97
C LEU A 114 15.41 3.47 2.79
N PHE A 115 14.40 4.27 3.04
CA PHE A 115 13.02 3.95 2.72
C PHE A 115 12.78 4.21 1.24
N PHE A 116 12.44 3.15 0.51
CA PHE A 116 11.96 3.26 -0.87
C PHE A 116 10.52 2.75 -0.94
N SER A 117 9.65 3.62 -1.43
CA SER A 117 8.24 3.30 -1.64
C SER A 117 7.85 3.68 -3.06
N SER A 118 7.11 2.78 -3.70
CA SER A 118 6.57 2.99 -5.03
C SER A 118 5.20 2.35 -5.17
N ASP A 119 4.28 3.13 -5.74
CA ASP A 119 2.94 2.72 -6.08
C ASP A 119 2.85 2.66 -7.61
N PHE A 120 2.50 1.50 -8.16
CA PHE A 120 2.52 1.30 -9.61
C PHE A 120 1.42 0.36 -10.11
N ASP A 121 1.05 0.53 -11.38
CA ASP A 121 0.05 -0.33 -12.04
C ASP A 121 0.52 -1.80 -12.09
N ALA A 122 -0.35 -2.71 -11.64
CA ALA A 122 -0.12 -4.15 -11.67
C ALA A 122 -1.42 -4.93 -11.91
N ASP A 123 -1.31 -6.06 -12.60
CA ASP A 123 -2.47 -6.93 -12.85
C ASP A 123 -2.80 -7.82 -11.63
N SER A 124 -1.80 -8.09 -10.79
CA SER A 124 -1.92 -8.94 -9.60
C SER A 124 -0.93 -8.50 -8.52
N GLY A 125 -1.13 -9.05 -7.31
CA GLY A 125 -0.22 -8.88 -6.19
C GLY A 125 0.96 -9.85 -6.16
N ASP A 126 1.24 -10.54 -7.28
CA ASP A 126 2.33 -11.51 -7.35
C ASP A 126 3.69 -10.81 -7.41
N ASP A 127 4.70 -11.42 -6.80
CA ASP A 127 6.11 -10.98 -6.83
C ASP A 127 6.65 -10.78 -8.26
N SER A 128 6.10 -11.48 -9.25
CA SER A 128 6.46 -11.32 -10.67
C SER A 128 6.15 -9.92 -11.20
N GLN A 129 5.08 -9.28 -10.71
CA GLN A 129 4.70 -7.90 -11.07
C GLN A 129 5.69 -6.89 -10.50
N ARG A 130 6.05 -7.05 -9.22
CA ARG A 130 7.12 -6.29 -8.57
C ARG A 130 8.43 -6.43 -9.33
N ASP A 131 8.85 -7.65 -9.63
CA ASP A 131 10.12 -7.92 -10.29
C ASP A 131 10.16 -7.33 -11.70
N SER A 132 9.07 -7.43 -12.46
CA SER A 132 8.92 -6.79 -13.77
C SER A 132 9.08 -5.27 -13.69
N TYR A 133 8.39 -4.66 -12.73
CA TYR A 133 8.49 -3.22 -12.46
C TYR A 133 9.92 -2.79 -12.11
N LEU A 134 10.59 -3.50 -11.20
CA LEU A 134 11.95 -3.18 -10.75
C LEU A 134 13.00 -3.38 -11.83
N ARG A 135 12.85 -4.41 -12.67
CA ARG A 135 13.70 -4.58 -13.86
C ARG A 135 13.54 -3.40 -14.81
N LYS A 136 12.31 -2.95 -15.06
CA LYS A 136 12.06 -1.78 -15.90
C LYS A 136 12.65 -0.51 -15.33
N LEU A 137 12.50 -0.30 -14.02
CA LEU A 137 13.10 0.84 -13.31
C LEU A 137 14.63 0.83 -13.43
N TRP A 138 15.24 -0.34 -13.30
CA TRP A 138 16.68 -0.52 -13.50
C TRP A 138 17.12 -0.18 -14.92
N GLU A 139 16.45 -0.73 -15.94
CA GLU A 139 16.75 -0.46 -17.36
C GLU A 139 16.74 1.05 -17.68
N THR A 140 15.82 1.81 -17.10
CA THR A 140 15.66 3.24 -17.40
C THR A 140 16.48 4.19 -16.52
N SER A 141 17.01 3.70 -15.39
CA SER A 141 17.57 4.57 -14.34
C SER A 141 18.73 3.94 -13.54
N GLN A 142 19.40 2.91 -14.08
CA GLN A 142 20.47 2.20 -13.37
C GLN A 142 21.60 3.11 -12.87
N GLU A 143 21.96 4.17 -13.58
CA GLU A 143 23.07 5.06 -13.19
C GLU A 143 22.71 5.83 -11.92
N GLU A 144 21.52 6.42 -11.89
CA GLU A 144 21.01 7.12 -10.71
C GLU A 144 20.79 6.13 -9.55
N LEU A 145 20.23 4.94 -9.82
CA LEU A 145 20.01 3.92 -8.79
C LEU A 145 21.33 3.46 -8.18
N LYS A 146 22.37 3.20 -8.98
CA LYS A 146 23.71 2.85 -8.47
C LYS A 146 24.28 3.97 -7.60
N SER A 147 24.11 5.23 -7.99
CA SER A 147 24.60 6.38 -7.21
C SER A 147 23.94 6.52 -5.83
N ILE A 148 22.71 6.02 -5.69
CA ILE A 148 21.91 6.01 -4.45
C ILE A 148 22.27 4.77 -3.62
N PHE A 149 22.16 3.59 -4.23
CA PHE A 149 22.23 2.31 -3.52
C PHE A 149 23.65 1.87 -3.17
N GLN A 150 24.71 2.43 -3.74
CA GLN A 150 26.10 2.16 -3.34
C GLN A 150 26.36 2.37 -1.83
N TYR A 151 25.59 3.25 -1.18
CA TYR A 151 25.65 3.52 0.25
C TYR A 151 24.85 2.51 1.10
N CYS A 152 24.14 1.58 0.49
CA CYS A 152 23.32 0.57 1.16
C CYS A 152 24.11 -0.73 1.39
N VAL A 153 23.76 -1.45 2.46
CA VAL A 153 24.46 -2.68 2.84
C VAL A 153 24.27 -3.75 1.77
N GLY A 154 25.39 -4.31 1.30
CA GLY A 154 25.41 -5.43 0.37
C GLY A 154 24.97 -5.12 -1.05
N PHE A 155 24.71 -3.85 -1.42
CA PHE A 155 24.27 -3.54 -2.78
C PHE A 155 25.33 -3.87 -3.83
N GLU A 156 26.56 -3.36 -3.66
CA GLU A 156 27.64 -3.53 -4.64
C GLU A 156 28.02 -5.00 -4.88
N SER A 157 27.93 -5.85 -3.84
CA SER A 157 28.27 -7.26 -3.94
C SER A 157 27.13 -8.13 -4.49
N ARG A 158 25.89 -7.64 -4.44
CA ARG A 158 24.69 -8.43 -4.77
C ARG A 158 24.02 -8.01 -6.07
N VAL A 159 24.17 -6.77 -6.51
CA VAL A 159 23.41 -6.19 -7.63
C VAL A 159 24.32 -5.92 -8.82
N THR A 160 24.13 -6.70 -9.89
CA THR A 160 24.88 -6.58 -11.15
C THR A 160 23.98 -6.20 -12.33
N ASP A 161 22.69 -6.49 -12.23
CA ASP A 161 21.68 -6.35 -13.28
C ASP A 161 20.28 -6.10 -12.70
N GLY A 162 19.28 -5.92 -13.55
CA GLY A 162 17.91 -5.65 -13.11
C GLY A 162 17.26 -6.81 -12.35
N ALA A 163 17.66 -8.06 -12.60
CA ALA A 163 17.08 -9.23 -11.93
C ALA A 163 17.63 -9.38 -10.50
N SER A 164 18.93 -9.18 -10.32
CA SER A 164 19.58 -9.11 -9.01
C SER A 164 19.15 -7.87 -8.22
N PHE A 165 18.89 -6.73 -8.88
CA PHE A 165 18.26 -5.57 -8.25
C PHE A 165 16.87 -5.90 -7.72
N ALA A 166 16.01 -6.52 -8.55
CA ALA A 166 14.66 -6.92 -8.11
C ALA A 166 14.70 -7.84 -6.89
N ARG A 167 15.61 -8.83 -6.88
CA ARG A 167 15.82 -9.72 -5.73
C ARG A 167 16.34 -8.99 -4.50
N TYR A 168 17.28 -8.06 -4.67
CA TYR A 168 17.79 -7.25 -3.56
C TYR A 168 16.69 -6.44 -2.88
N ILE A 169 15.82 -5.80 -3.68
CA ILE A 169 14.68 -5.04 -3.16
C ILE A 169 13.62 -5.95 -2.53
N ALA A 170 13.37 -7.12 -3.10
CA ALA A 170 12.44 -8.11 -2.54
C ALA A 170 12.82 -8.50 -1.11
N ASP A 171 14.11 -8.73 -0.84
CA ASP A 171 14.61 -9.08 0.49
C ASP A 171 14.46 -7.94 1.52
N CYS A 172 14.31 -6.70 1.04
CA CYS A 172 14.09 -5.51 1.88
C CYS A 172 12.63 -5.05 1.91
N GLN A 173 11.73 -5.78 1.25
CA GLN A 173 10.32 -5.43 1.17
C GLN A 173 9.64 -5.69 2.52
N LEU A 174 8.85 -4.71 2.97
CA LEU A 174 7.95 -4.84 4.10
C LEU A 174 6.53 -5.20 3.64
N GLU A 175 5.80 -5.87 4.51
CA GLU A 175 4.36 -6.05 4.34
C GLU A 175 3.64 -4.72 4.62
N THR A 176 3.08 -4.09 3.58
CA THR A 176 2.28 -2.87 3.70
C THR A 176 0.94 -3.22 4.35
N THR A 177 0.54 -2.64 5.48
CA THR A 177 -0.66 -3.09 6.23
C THR A 177 -1.97 -2.39 5.86
N MET A 178 -1.93 -1.24 5.18
CA MET A 178 -3.10 -0.50 4.68
C MET A 178 -2.74 0.32 3.44
N PRO A 179 -2.68 -0.28 2.24
CA PRO A 179 -2.69 0.51 1.02
C PRO A 179 -4.06 1.18 0.89
N PHE A 180 -4.11 2.49 0.66
CA PHE A 180 -5.36 3.20 0.40
C PHE A 180 -5.33 3.72 -1.03
N HIS A 181 -6.24 3.22 -1.86
CA HIS A 181 -6.38 3.58 -3.26
C HIS A 181 -7.86 3.78 -3.58
N ASP A 182 -8.33 5.02 -3.54
CA ASP A 182 -9.75 5.33 -3.75
C ASP A 182 -9.96 6.11 -5.05
N TYR A 183 -10.21 5.37 -6.13
CA TYR A 183 -10.60 5.91 -7.44
C TYR A 183 -12.05 5.55 -7.81
N TRP A 184 -12.83 5.02 -6.87
CA TRP A 184 -14.22 4.65 -7.14
C TRP A 184 -15.13 5.86 -6.98
N LEU A 185 -15.39 6.57 -8.09
CA LEU A 185 -16.29 7.74 -8.11
C LEU A 185 -17.71 7.43 -7.59
N ASP A 186 -18.23 6.25 -7.93
CA ASP A 186 -19.60 5.82 -7.60
C ASP A 186 -19.64 4.74 -6.50
N GLY A 187 -18.51 4.51 -5.81
CA GLY A 187 -18.33 3.42 -4.86
C GLY A 187 -18.07 2.06 -5.51
N VAL A 188 -17.64 1.08 -4.71
CA VAL A 188 -17.31 -0.27 -5.21
C VAL A 188 -18.59 -1.05 -5.53
N PRO A 189 -18.72 -1.64 -6.74
CA PRO A 189 -19.89 -2.43 -7.11
C PRO A 189 -20.07 -3.62 -6.16
N VAL A 190 -21.23 -3.69 -5.52
CA VAL A 190 -21.55 -4.70 -4.49
C VAL A 190 -21.49 -6.12 -5.05
N ASP A 191 -21.74 -6.29 -6.35
CA ASP A 191 -21.64 -7.56 -7.08
C ASP A 191 -20.20 -8.05 -7.25
N LYS A 192 -19.21 -7.15 -7.20
CA LYS A 192 -17.79 -7.48 -7.27
C LYS A 192 -17.13 -7.67 -5.91
N LEU A 193 -17.84 -7.30 -4.83
CA LEU A 193 -17.35 -7.54 -3.48
C LEU A 193 -17.49 -9.02 -3.11
N PRO A 194 -16.58 -9.56 -2.27
CA PRO A 194 -16.76 -10.89 -1.70
C PRO A 194 -18.05 -10.93 -0.86
N SER A 195 -19.13 -11.49 -1.40
CA SER A 195 -20.40 -11.58 -0.67
C SER A 195 -20.35 -12.70 0.36
N LEU A 196 -20.58 -12.33 1.62
CA LEU A 196 -20.57 -13.27 2.75
C LEU A 196 -22.01 -13.54 3.16
N SER A 197 -22.53 -14.72 2.82
CA SER A 197 -23.82 -15.16 3.37
C SER A 197 -23.61 -15.64 4.80
N LEU A 198 -23.57 -14.71 5.76
CA LEU A 198 -23.35 -15.01 7.18
C LEU A 198 -24.25 -16.15 7.70
N GLN A 199 -25.50 -16.20 7.22
CA GLN A 199 -26.46 -17.24 7.60
C GLN A 199 -26.03 -18.64 7.13
N LYS A 200 -25.65 -18.78 5.85
CA LYS A 200 -25.25 -20.08 5.28
C LYS A 200 -23.90 -20.53 5.85
N THR A 201 -22.96 -19.60 5.95
CA THR A 201 -21.62 -19.88 6.46
C THR A 201 -21.66 -20.19 7.97
N GLY A 202 -22.41 -19.41 8.74
CA GLY A 202 -22.62 -19.66 10.17
C GLY A 202 -23.34 -20.99 10.43
N ALA A 203 -24.38 -21.31 9.68
CA ALA A 203 -25.10 -22.58 9.80
C ALA A 203 -24.21 -23.79 9.43
N LEU A 204 -23.38 -23.67 8.39
CA LEU A 204 -22.45 -24.72 7.98
C LEU A 204 -21.40 -24.99 9.06
N PHE A 205 -20.74 -23.94 9.58
CA PHE A 205 -19.71 -24.10 10.61
C PHE A 205 -20.30 -24.58 11.95
N ALA A 206 -21.46 -24.06 12.36
CA ALA A 206 -22.16 -24.53 13.55
C ALA A 206 -22.57 -26.02 13.42
N GLY A 207 -23.07 -26.42 12.25
CA GLY A 207 -23.44 -27.81 11.97
C GLY A 207 -22.24 -28.77 12.01
N VAL A 208 -21.13 -28.40 11.36
CA VAL A 208 -19.90 -29.21 11.37
C VAL A 208 -19.32 -29.30 12.79
N ALA A 209 -19.25 -28.18 13.51
CA ALA A 209 -18.76 -28.16 14.89
C ALA A 209 -19.62 -29.03 15.80
N PHE A 210 -20.95 -28.99 15.65
CA PHE A 210 -21.89 -29.82 16.41
C PHE A 210 -21.67 -31.32 16.14
N VAL A 211 -21.53 -31.72 14.88
CA VAL A 211 -21.31 -33.14 14.51
C VAL A 211 -19.97 -33.65 15.06
N VAL A 212 -18.89 -32.89 14.87
CA VAL A 212 -17.55 -33.28 15.37
C VAL A 212 -17.57 -33.41 16.89
N PHE A 213 -18.20 -32.47 17.60
CA PHE A 213 -18.29 -32.54 19.06
C PHE A 213 -19.22 -33.64 19.55
N ALA A 214 -20.34 -33.92 18.87
CA ALA A 214 -21.23 -35.03 19.21
C ALA A 214 -20.53 -36.40 19.05
N LEU A 215 -19.69 -36.55 18.03
CA LEU A 215 -18.87 -37.74 17.82
C LEU A 215 -17.78 -37.89 18.89
N LEU A 216 -17.07 -36.80 19.24
CA LEU A 216 -16.09 -36.79 20.33
C LEU A 216 -16.76 -37.10 21.68
N TYR A 217 -17.95 -36.53 21.92
CA TYR A 217 -18.75 -36.78 23.11
C TYR A 217 -19.15 -38.25 23.25
N TRP A 218 -19.58 -38.88 22.16
CA TRP A 218 -19.96 -40.29 22.13
C TRP A 218 -18.77 -41.24 22.32
N TRP A 219 -17.59 -40.85 21.86
CA TRP A 219 -16.40 -41.71 21.86
C TRP A 219 -15.54 -41.59 23.13
N LEU A 220 -15.46 -40.41 23.77
CA LEU A 220 -14.52 -40.15 24.86
C LEU A 220 -15.09 -40.30 26.28
N PHE A 221 -16.41 -40.22 26.49
CA PHE A 221 -16.96 -39.99 27.84
C PHE A 221 -17.89 -41.10 28.39
N PRO A 222 -17.60 -41.64 29.60
CA PRO A 222 -18.46 -42.62 30.30
C PRO A 222 -19.85 -42.06 30.65
N ASP A 223 -20.86 -42.94 30.72
CA ASP A 223 -22.29 -42.59 30.89
C ASP A 223 -22.59 -41.59 32.03
N PHE A 224 -21.84 -41.62 33.13
CA PHE A 224 -22.13 -40.82 34.33
C PHE A 224 -21.68 -39.34 34.26
N LEU A 225 -20.72 -38.98 33.39
CA LEU A 225 -20.24 -37.59 33.25
C LEU A 225 -20.88 -36.84 32.07
N ARG A 226 -21.75 -37.52 31.33
CA ARG A 226 -22.33 -37.07 30.06
C ARG A 226 -23.05 -35.72 30.13
N GLY A 227 -23.76 -35.40 31.22
CA GLY A 227 -24.48 -34.12 31.35
C GLY A 227 -23.58 -32.87 31.36
N LEU A 228 -22.49 -32.88 32.13
CA LEU A 228 -21.57 -31.75 32.25
C LEU A 228 -20.71 -31.57 31.00
N TRP A 229 -20.23 -32.68 30.43
CA TRP A 229 -19.42 -32.64 29.21
C TRP A 229 -20.22 -32.25 27.97
N LEU A 230 -21.53 -32.50 27.93
CA LEU A 230 -22.40 -32.02 26.85
C LEU A 230 -22.48 -30.49 26.83
N LEU A 231 -22.53 -29.83 27.99
CA LEU A 231 -22.50 -28.36 28.09
C LEU A 231 -21.14 -27.80 27.66
N LEU A 232 -20.03 -28.40 28.09
CA LEU A 232 -18.69 -28.01 27.67
C LEU A 232 -18.47 -28.26 26.17
N ALA A 233 -19.03 -29.33 25.63
CA ALA A 233 -19.01 -29.63 24.20
C ALA A 233 -19.79 -28.60 23.38
N LEU A 234 -20.97 -28.19 23.85
CA LEU A 234 -21.76 -27.13 23.21
C LEU A 234 -21.04 -25.79 23.22
N LEU A 235 -20.45 -25.41 24.35
CA LEU A 235 -19.64 -24.19 24.47
C LEU A 235 -18.40 -24.24 23.58
N GLY A 236 -17.70 -25.37 23.54
CA GLY A 236 -16.54 -25.59 22.67
C GLY A 236 -16.90 -25.53 21.19
N GLY A 237 -18.02 -26.14 20.80
CA GLY A 237 -18.54 -26.09 19.43
C GLY A 237 -18.94 -24.68 19.00
N LEU A 238 -19.60 -23.92 19.89
CA LEU A 238 -19.94 -22.51 19.65
C LEU A 238 -18.68 -21.64 19.52
N ALA A 239 -17.68 -21.81 20.39
CA ALA A 239 -16.42 -21.08 20.34
C ALA A 239 -15.64 -21.40 19.05
N ALA A 240 -15.55 -22.68 18.67
CA ALA A 240 -14.89 -23.11 17.45
C ALA A 240 -15.61 -22.61 16.19
N GLY A 241 -16.95 -22.69 16.16
CA GLY A 241 -17.76 -22.15 15.07
C GLY A 241 -17.61 -20.63 14.94
N GLY A 242 -17.63 -19.91 16.07
CA GLY A 242 -17.38 -18.47 16.11
C GLY A 242 -15.97 -18.11 15.61
N ALA A 243 -14.94 -18.84 16.04
CA ALA A 243 -13.57 -18.66 15.56
C ALA A 243 -13.45 -18.93 14.06
N ALA A 244 -14.07 -20.00 13.54
CA ALA A 244 -14.06 -20.32 12.11
C ALA A 244 -14.72 -19.21 11.27
N VAL A 245 -15.87 -18.69 11.72
CA VAL A 245 -16.52 -17.54 11.07
C VAL A 245 -15.63 -16.30 11.14
N PHE A 246 -15.02 -16.01 12.29
CA PHE A 246 -14.10 -14.89 12.48
C PHE A 246 -12.90 -14.97 11.52
N TYR A 247 -12.20 -16.10 11.46
CA TYR A 247 -11.09 -16.30 10.53
C TYR A 247 -11.53 -16.23 9.08
N TYR A 248 -12.71 -16.76 8.74
CA TYR A 248 -13.26 -16.66 7.39
C TYR A 248 -13.56 -15.21 6.98
N VAL A 249 -14.12 -14.41 7.89
CA VAL A 249 -14.34 -12.97 7.69
C VAL A 249 -13.00 -12.24 7.50
N LEU A 250 -12.00 -12.55 8.32
CA LEU A 250 -10.66 -11.97 8.18
C LEU A 250 -10.02 -12.33 6.82
N GLU A 251 -10.10 -13.59 6.39
CA GLU A 251 -9.57 -14.03 5.10
C GLU A 251 -10.29 -13.37 3.91
N LEU A 252 -11.60 -13.14 4.03
CA LEU A 252 -12.33 -12.39 3.01
C LEU A 252 -11.96 -10.90 3.01
N GLY A 253 -11.76 -10.30 4.18
CA GLY A 253 -11.31 -8.92 4.32
C GLY A 253 -9.88 -8.67 3.79
N LYS A 254 -9.05 -9.73 3.68
CA LYS A 254 -7.70 -9.66 3.09
C LYS A 254 -7.69 -9.69 1.56
N LYS A 255 -8.84 -9.95 0.91
CA LYS A 255 -8.91 -9.99 -0.55
C LYS A 255 -8.83 -8.56 -1.10
N PRO A 256 -7.98 -8.31 -2.11
CA PRO A 256 -7.88 -6.99 -2.70
C PRO A 256 -9.19 -6.60 -3.37
N PHE A 257 -9.48 -5.31 -3.36
CA PHE A 257 -10.56 -4.74 -4.14
C PHE A 257 -10.28 -4.91 -5.64
N PRO A 258 -11.33 -5.05 -6.46
CA PRO A 258 -11.18 -5.06 -7.91
C PRO A 258 -10.62 -3.72 -8.40
N ALA A 259 -9.88 -3.76 -9.50
CA ALA A 259 -9.38 -2.55 -10.15
C ALA A 259 -10.52 -1.58 -10.48
N ALA A 260 -10.32 -0.31 -10.13
CA ALA A 260 -11.27 0.75 -10.47
C ALA A 260 -11.20 1.04 -11.98
N PRO A 261 -12.33 1.40 -12.62
CA PRO A 261 -12.31 1.81 -14.02
C PRO A 261 -11.62 3.17 -14.15
N ASN A 262 -10.82 3.35 -15.21
CA ASN A 262 -10.12 4.61 -15.50
C ASN A 262 -9.08 5.04 -14.45
N SER A 263 -8.52 4.09 -13.68
CA SER A 263 -7.58 4.39 -12.59
C SER A 263 -6.11 4.08 -12.90
N THR A 264 -5.79 3.59 -14.10
CA THR A 264 -4.39 3.34 -14.49
C THR A 264 -3.65 4.64 -14.76
N LEU A 265 -2.31 4.65 -14.66
CA LEU A 265 -1.55 5.88 -14.89
C LEU A 265 -1.79 6.47 -16.29
N PRO A 266 -1.80 5.68 -17.39
CA PRO A 266 -2.11 6.20 -18.72
C PRO A 266 -3.47 6.90 -18.79
N GLU A 267 -4.51 6.34 -18.16
CA GLU A 267 -5.85 6.94 -18.11
C GLU A 267 -5.88 8.22 -17.27
N VAL A 268 -5.19 8.23 -16.12
CA VAL A 268 -5.05 9.42 -15.28
C VAL A 268 -4.31 10.53 -16.04
N LEU A 269 -3.18 10.24 -16.68
CA LEU A 269 -2.44 11.21 -17.48
C LEU A 269 -3.25 11.73 -18.67
N LYS A 270 -4.07 10.86 -19.28
CA LYS A 270 -5.01 11.27 -20.33
C LYS A 270 -6.06 12.24 -19.79
N SER A 271 -6.63 11.94 -18.63
CA SER A 271 -7.63 12.80 -17.98
C SER A 271 -7.07 14.18 -17.63
N LEU A 272 -5.84 14.24 -17.13
CA LEU A 272 -5.15 15.49 -16.80
C LEU A 272 -4.85 16.32 -18.05
N HIS A 273 -4.37 15.66 -19.11
CA HIS A 273 -4.18 16.30 -20.42
C HIS A 273 -5.48 16.90 -20.95
N LEU A 274 -6.56 16.11 -20.97
CA LEU A 274 -7.86 16.56 -21.45
C LEU A 274 -8.40 17.72 -20.61
N ARG A 275 -8.26 17.66 -19.29
CA ARG A 275 -8.66 18.76 -18.40
C ARG A 275 -7.91 20.05 -18.76
N ARG A 276 -6.59 19.97 -18.95
CA ARG A 276 -5.77 21.15 -19.32
C ARG A 276 -6.14 21.67 -20.71
N ALA A 277 -6.17 20.79 -21.69
CA ALA A 277 -6.47 21.14 -23.08
C ALA A 277 -7.88 21.73 -23.20
N PHE A 278 -8.86 21.16 -22.51
CA PHE A 278 -10.24 21.68 -22.50
C PHE A 278 -10.35 23.01 -21.77
N THR A 279 -9.62 23.20 -20.66
CA THR A 279 -9.55 24.51 -19.97
C THR A 279 -9.02 25.58 -20.92
N ARG A 280 -7.95 25.27 -21.66
CA ARG A 280 -7.39 26.19 -22.66
C ARG A 280 -8.37 26.47 -23.80
N PHE A 281 -8.98 25.42 -24.35
CA PHE A 281 -10.04 25.56 -25.36
C PHE A 281 -11.17 26.46 -24.86
N ALA A 282 -11.65 26.25 -23.64
CA ALA A 282 -12.71 27.05 -23.05
C ALA A 282 -12.30 28.52 -22.97
N ILE A 283 -11.10 28.83 -22.47
CA ILE A 283 -10.55 30.20 -22.38
C ILE A 283 -10.47 30.85 -23.76
N ASP A 284 -9.89 30.16 -24.75
CA ASP A 284 -9.66 30.72 -26.08
C ASP A 284 -10.97 30.94 -26.87
N ASN A 285 -12.05 30.24 -26.49
CA ASN A 285 -13.34 30.28 -27.19
C ASN A 285 -14.48 30.94 -26.40
N GLN A 286 -14.22 31.56 -25.23
CA GLN A 286 -15.28 32.17 -24.39
C GLN A 286 -16.11 33.22 -25.14
N PHE A 287 -15.50 33.95 -26.08
CA PHE A 287 -16.17 34.99 -26.85
C PHE A 287 -16.80 34.48 -28.14
N ALA A 288 -16.52 33.25 -28.57
CA ALA A 288 -17.08 32.66 -29.78
C ALA A 288 -18.59 32.40 -29.66
N SER A 289 -19.11 32.27 -28.44
CA SER A 289 -20.55 32.06 -28.16
C SER A 289 -21.31 33.35 -27.83
N VAL A 290 -20.73 34.54 -28.04
CA VAL A 290 -21.40 35.82 -27.72
C VAL A 290 -22.50 36.15 -28.74
N GLY A 291 -22.34 35.73 -29.99
CA GLY A 291 -23.39 35.81 -31.00
C GLY A 291 -24.51 34.81 -30.73
N LYS A 292 -25.77 35.28 -30.72
CA LYS A 292 -26.96 34.42 -30.58
C LYS A 292 -27.44 33.82 -31.90
N ASP A 293 -26.66 33.98 -32.96
CA ASP A 293 -26.98 33.56 -34.32
C ASP A 293 -26.46 32.15 -34.63
N ALA A 294 -27.06 31.52 -35.64
CA ALA A 294 -26.73 30.16 -36.03
C ALA A 294 -25.27 30.00 -36.53
N ALA A 295 -24.67 31.06 -37.10
CA ALA A 295 -23.30 30.98 -37.59
C ALA A 295 -22.28 30.93 -36.43
N SER A 296 -22.51 31.70 -35.36
CA SER A 296 -21.71 31.62 -34.13
C SER A 296 -21.78 30.23 -33.48
N ALA A 297 -22.97 29.62 -33.43
CA ALA A 297 -23.13 28.26 -32.91
C ALA A 297 -22.39 27.20 -33.77
N GLN A 298 -22.49 27.31 -35.10
CA GLN A 298 -21.77 26.43 -36.02
C GLN A 298 -20.25 26.57 -35.89
N GLY A 299 -19.74 27.80 -35.76
CA GLY A 299 -18.31 28.07 -35.58
C GLY A 299 -17.74 27.43 -34.30
N LEU A 300 -18.47 27.51 -33.18
CA LEU A 300 -18.08 26.83 -31.95
C LEU A 300 -18.09 25.30 -32.10
N TYR A 301 -19.11 24.75 -32.77
CA TYR A 301 -19.18 23.32 -33.05
C TYR A 301 -18.00 22.84 -33.89
N ASP A 302 -17.66 23.56 -34.96
CA ASP A 302 -16.54 23.21 -35.85
C ASP A 302 -15.20 23.28 -35.10
N THR A 303 -15.03 24.29 -34.24
CA THR A 303 -13.80 24.42 -33.43
C THR A 303 -13.73 23.35 -32.35
N PHE A 304 -14.86 22.97 -31.75
CA PHE A 304 -14.92 21.85 -30.82
C PHE A 304 -14.62 20.51 -31.52
N LYS A 305 -15.10 20.32 -32.76
CA LYS A 305 -14.76 19.15 -33.56
C LYS A 305 -13.25 19.05 -33.80
N LEU A 306 -12.60 20.15 -34.19
CA LEU A 306 -11.14 20.22 -34.32
C LEU A 306 -10.43 19.90 -33.00
N PHE A 307 -10.96 20.39 -31.86
CA PHE A 307 -10.43 20.05 -30.54
C PHE A 307 -10.50 18.54 -30.25
N VAL A 308 -11.64 17.90 -30.54
CA VAL A 308 -11.84 16.46 -30.35
C VAL A 308 -10.91 15.66 -31.27
N ASP A 309 -10.80 16.04 -32.53
CA ASP A 309 -9.94 15.36 -33.51
C ASP A 309 -8.46 15.47 -33.12
N ALA A 310 -8.05 16.64 -32.60
CA ALA A 310 -6.68 16.88 -32.15
C ALA A 310 -6.32 16.14 -30.86
N ASN A 311 -7.22 16.11 -29.86
CA ASN A 311 -6.93 15.56 -28.54
C ASN A 311 -7.34 14.11 -28.36
N LYS A 312 -8.17 13.57 -29.26
CA LYS A 312 -8.66 12.19 -29.29
C LYS A 312 -9.04 11.67 -27.89
N PRO A 313 -10.14 12.16 -27.27
CA PRO A 313 -10.44 11.88 -25.87
C PRO A 313 -10.53 10.40 -25.49
N LYS A 314 -10.94 9.54 -26.45
CA LYS A 314 -11.08 8.08 -26.26
C LYS A 314 -9.79 7.29 -26.52
N ASP A 315 -8.76 7.93 -27.06
CA ASP A 315 -7.48 7.31 -27.41
C ASP A 315 -6.50 7.55 -26.24
N ILE A 316 -6.34 6.54 -25.38
CA ILE A 316 -5.47 6.58 -24.19
C ILE A 316 -4.00 6.71 -24.61
N ASP A 317 -3.61 6.06 -25.72
CA ASP A 317 -2.27 6.11 -26.29
C ASP A 317 -2.02 7.38 -27.12
N GLY A 318 -3.07 8.18 -27.34
CA GLY A 318 -3.02 9.45 -28.03
C GLY A 318 -2.35 10.57 -27.22
N PRO A 319 -2.64 11.84 -27.54
CA PRO A 319 -2.10 12.97 -26.79
C PRO A 319 -2.44 12.85 -25.30
N THR A 320 -1.40 12.83 -24.47
CA THR A 320 -1.46 12.62 -23.03
C THR A 320 -0.44 13.51 -22.33
N GLN A 321 -0.58 13.66 -21.01
CA GLN A 321 0.33 14.46 -20.21
C GLN A 321 1.63 13.68 -20.04
N LYS A 322 2.77 14.34 -20.25
CA LYS A 322 4.07 13.72 -19.97
C LYS A 322 4.19 13.42 -18.46
N PRO A 323 4.70 12.24 -18.07
CA PRO A 323 4.98 11.97 -16.66
C PRO A 323 5.90 13.02 -16.05
N GLY A 324 5.64 13.39 -14.79
CA GLY A 324 6.42 14.42 -14.08
C GLY A 324 6.20 15.85 -14.54
N ALA A 325 5.36 16.10 -15.55
CA ALA A 325 4.96 17.45 -15.94
C ALA A 325 4.04 18.03 -14.87
N ILE A 326 4.41 19.18 -14.30
CA ILE A 326 3.54 19.96 -13.43
C ILE A 326 2.67 20.83 -14.32
N GLY A 327 1.37 20.57 -14.35
CA GLY A 327 0.42 21.36 -15.11
C GLY A 327 0.27 22.75 -14.50
N ILE A 328 0.46 23.79 -15.32
CA ILE A 328 -0.11 25.12 -15.11
C ILE A 328 -1.29 25.26 -16.08
#